data_AF-A0AAU8LSM3-F1
#
_entry.id   AF-A0AAU8LSM3-F1
#
_cell.length_a   1.000
_cell.length_b   1.000
_cell.length_c   1.000
_cell.angle_alpha   90.00
_cell.angle_beta   90.00
_cell.angle_gamma   90.00
#
_symmetry.space_group_name_H-M   'P 1'
#
loop_
_entity.id
_entity.type
_entity.pdbx_description
1 polymer ?
#
loop_
_entity_poly.entity_id
_entity_poly.type
_entity_poly.pdbx_seq_one_letter_code
_entity_poly.pdbx_strand_id
1 'polypeptide(L)'
;MFTIPQELRKIIFSDRMLIKIMMDCASKAAVEVLQSKGVDAVPGILLVVHTFGRDLKFNPHVHMLMTEGGLTSSNQWVDIPFLPYGLLRKNGNIIC
;
A
#
# COMPACT_ATOMS: atom_id res chain seq x y z
N MET A 1 -0.03 4.76 4.13
CA MET A 1 -0.80 5.53 3.12
C MET A 1 0.01 5.57 1.84
N PHE A 2 -0.56 5.14 0.73
CA PHE A 2 0.01 5.20 -0.61
C PHE A 2 -0.67 6.32 -1.40
N THR A 3 0.10 7.04 -2.20
CA THR A 3 -0.35 8.20 -2.96
C THR A 3 0.16 8.10 -4.38
N ILE A 4 -0.64 8.57 -5.35
CA ILE A 4 -0.23 8.58 -6.75
C ILE A 4 0.37 9.93 -7.17
N PRO A 5 1.27 9.95 -8.18
CA PRO A 5 1.71 11.16 -8.86
C PRO A 5 0.52 11.98 -9.39
N GLN A 6 0.67 13.30 -9.40
CA GLN A 6 -0.40 14.21 -9.81
C GLN A 6 -0.80 14.02 -11.27
N GLU A 7 0.17 13.66 -12.11
CA GLU A 7 0.04 13.41 -13.55
C GLU A 7 -0.93 12.25 -13.83
N LEU A 8 -0.91 11.21 -12.98
CA LEU A 8 -1.74 10.03 -13.13
C LEU A 8 -3.18 10.23 -12.64
N ARG A 9 -3.44 11.27 -11.84
CA ARG A 9 -4.80 11.55 -11.30
C ARG A 9 -5.82 11.73 -12.41
N LYS A 10 -5.47 12.44 -13.49
CA LYS A 10 -6.41 12.64 -14.62
C LYS A 10 -6.74 11.33 -15.33
N ILE A 11 -5.76 10.44 -15.47
CA ILE A 11 -5.95 9.13 -16.12
C ILE A 11 -6.88 8.26 -15.27
N ILE A 12 -6.65 8.19 -13.96
CA ILE A 12 -7.49 7.43 -13.01
C ILE A 12 -8.88 8.08 -12.84
N PHE A 13 -9.00 9.38 -13.08
CA PHE A 13 -10.31 10.03 -13.12
C PHE A 13 -11.13 9.55 -14.33
N SER A 14 -10.49 9.44 -15.49
CA SER A 14 -11.11 8.98 -16.74
C SER A 14 -11.41 7.48 -16.75
N ASP A 15 -10.53 6.67 -16.14
CA ASP A 15 -10.72 5.23 -16.00
C ASP A 15 -10.67 4.81 -14.53
N ARG A 16 -11.87 4.54 -13.98
CA ARG A 16 -12.04 4.13 -12.57
C ARG A 16 -11.55 2.71 -12.29
N MET A 17 -11.37 1.86 -13.30
CA MET A 17 -10.82 0.52 -13.10
C MET A 17 -9.39 0.57 -12.57
N LEU A 18 -8.65 1.62 -12.89
CA LEU A 18 -7.30 1.87 -12.40
C LEU A 18 -7.24 2.08 -10.88
N ILE A 19 -8.36 2.40 -10.22
CA ILE A 19 -8.42 2.45 -8.74
C ILE A 19 -8.11 1.08 -8.14
N LYS A 20 -8.65 0.00 -8.73
CA LYS A 20 -8.35 -1.36 -8.27
C LYS A 20 -6.86 -1.66 -8.46
N ILE A 21 -6.31 -1.30 -9.61
CA ILE A 21 -4.87 -1.49 -9.90
C ILE A 21 -4.01 -0.77 -8.87
N MET A 22 -4.36 0.47 -8.52
CA MET A 22 -3.67 1.22 -7.46
C MET A 22 -3.70 0.50 -6.10
N MET A 23 -4.83 -0.11 -5.72
CA MET A 23 -4.93 -0.89 -4.49
C MET A 23 -4.10 -2.18 -4.55
N ASP A 24 -4.14 -2.90 -5.67
CA ASP A 24 -3.36 -4.12 -5.88
C ASP A 24 -1.85 -3.81 -5.82
N CYS A 25 -1.42 -2.71 -6.45
CA CYS A 25 -0.04 -2.22 -6.40
C CYS A 25 0.38 -1.85 -4.97
N ALA A 26 -0.48 -1.19 -4.19
CA ALA A 26 -0.20 -0.87 -2.79
C ALA A 26 0.02 -2.12 -1.95
N SER A 27 -0.87 -3.12 -2.07
CA SER A 27 -0.71 -4.40 -1.38
C SER A 27 0.61 -5.08 -1.77
N LYS A 28 0.87 -5.19 -3.07
CA LYS A 28 2.07 -5.84 -3.60
C LYS A 28 3.35 -5.16 -3.13
N ALA A 29 3.41 -3.84 -3.20
CA ALA A 29 4.58 -3.09 -2.76
C ALA A 29 4.90 -3.30 -1.27
N ALA A 30 3.88 -3.36 -0.40
CA ALA A 30 4.08 -3.64 1.02
C ALA A 30 4.67 -5.05 1.27
N VAL A 31 4.15 -6.06 0.56
CA VAL A 31 4.64 -7.45 0.64
C VAL A 31 6.07 -7.56 0.10
N GLU A 32 6.38 -6.92 -1.02
CA GLU A 32 7.74 -6.92 -1.59
C GLU A 32 8.76 -6.28 -0.65
N VAL A 33 8.39 -5.19 0.04
CA VAL A 33 9.25 -4.57 1.06
C VAL A 33 9.54 -5.54 2.21
N LEU A 34 8.53 -6.27 2.69
CA LEU A 34 8.70 -7.28 3.73
C LEU A 34 9.65 -8.41 3.30
N GLN A 35 9.43 -8.95 2.11
CA GLN A 35 10.27 -10.00 1.54
C GLN A 35 11.71 -9.53 1.34
N SER A 36 11.92 -8.28 0.91
CA SER A 36 13.26 -7.68 0.79
C SER A 36 14.02 -7.58 2.12
N LYS A 37 13.31 -7.71 3.26
CA LYS A 37 13.87 -7.71 4.61
C LYS A 37 14.00 -9.11 5.22
N GLY A 38 13.76 -10.16 4.44
CA GLY A 38 13.88 -11.55 4.89
C GLY A 38 12.65 -12.04 5.68
N VAL A 39 11.53 -11.33 5.61
CA VAL A 39 10.26 -11.80 6.17
C VAL A 39 9.60 -12.74 5.15
N ASP A 40 9.64 -14.04 5.43
CA ASP A 40 8.97 -15.07 4.62
C ASP A 40 7.57 -15.38 5.18
N ALA A 41 6.73 -14.36 5.24
CA ALA A 41 5.36 -14.46 5.74
C ALA A 41 4.44 -13.49 4.99
N VAL A 42 3.18 -13.89 4.79
CA VAL A 42 2.14 -13.07 4.18
C VAL A 42 1.36 -12.35 5.28
N PRO A 43 1.44 -11.01 5.38
CA PRO A 43 0.68 -10.27 6.37
C PRO A 43 -0.80 -10.20 6.01
N GLY A 44 -1.65 -9.99 7.02
CA GLY A 44 -3.02 -9.53 6.81
C GLY A 44 -3.01 -8.06 6.40
N ILE A 45 -3.69 -7.73 5.29
CA ILE A 45 -3.75 -6.37 4.74
C ILE A 45 -5.21 -5.96 4.57
N LEU A 46 -5.58 -4.80 5.12
CA LEU A 46 -6.84 -4.11 4.86
C LEU A 46 -6.57 -2.80 4.14
N LEU A 47 -7.18 -2.63 2.97
CA LEU A 47 -7.04 -1.43 2.14
C LEU A 47 -8.34 -0.64 2.07
N VAL A 48 -8.22 0.68 2.22
CA VAL A 48 -9.31 1.63 1.99
C VAL A 48 -8.83 2.68 1.00
N VAL A 49 -9.58 2.89 -0.07
CA VAL A 49 -9.31 3.98 -1.02
C VAL A 49 -10.17 5.19 -0.70
N HIS A 50 -9.53 6.36 -0.62
CA HIS A 50 -10.20 7.65 -0.65
C HIS A 50 -9.95 8.29 -2.00
N THR A 51 -10.99 8.73 -2.69
CA THR A 51 -10.89 9.32 -4.04
C THR A 51 -10.64 10.83 -4.04
N PHE A 52 -10.97 11.50 -2.92
CA PHE A 52 -10.85 12.95 -2.78
C PHE A 52 -9.95 13.32 -1.60
N GLY A 53 -9.22 14.44 -1.75
CA GLY A 53 -8.44 15.04 -0.69
C GLY A 53 -9.27 15.94 0.24
N ARG A 54 -8.63 16.51 1.26
CA ARG A 54 -9.27 17.45 2.19
C ARG A 54 -9.85 18.69 1.50
N ASP A 55 -9.22 19.13 0.41
CA ASP A 55 -9.68 20.26 -0.41
C ASP A 55 -10.71 19.87 -1.48
N LEU A 56 -11.29 18.67 -1.38
CA LEU A 56 -12.28 18.09 -2.30
C LEU A 56 -11.81 17.94 -3.75
N LYS A 57 -10.51 18.12 -4.01
CA LYS A 57 -9.94 17.80 -5.32
C LYS A 57 -9.75 16.30 -5.47
N PHE A 58 -9.94 15.83 -6.70
CA PHE A 58 -9.68 14.43 -7.01
C PHE A 58 -8.20 14.10 -6.74
N ASN A 59 -7.99 13.26 -5.73
CA ASN A 59 -6.68 12.89 -5.21
C ASN A 59 -6.78 11.48 -4.61
N PRO A 60 -6.88 10.45 -5.47
CA PRO A 60 -7.05 9.08 -5.01
C PRO A 60 -5.80 8.65 -4.23
N HIS A 61 -6.01 8.10 -3.04
CA HIS A 61 -4.97 7.60 -2.16
C HIS A 61 -5.47 6.39 -1.37
N VAL A 62 -4.56 5.49 -1.03
CA VAL A 62 -4.87 4.23 -0.36
C VAL A 62 -4.36 4.27 1.08
N HIS A 63 -5.27 4.10 2.02
CA HIS A 63 -4.96 3.78 3.41
C HIS A 63 -4.79 2.27 3.54
N MET A 64 -3.74 1.87 4.24
CA MET A 64 -3.41 0.47 4.48
C MET A 64 -3.28 0.27 5.98
N LEU A 65 -4.01 -0.71 6.49
CA LEU A 65 -3.73 -1.35 7.77
C LEU A 65 -3.09 -2.70 7.48
N MET A 66 -2.04 -3.02 8.20
CA MET A 66 -1.31 -4.27 8.06
C MET A 66 -1.06 -4.86 9.44
N THR A 67 -1.19 -6.17 9.57
CA THR A 67 -0.88 -6.87 10.81
C THR A 67 0.61 -6.79 11.13
N GLU A 68 0.96 -6.77 12.42
CA GLU A 68 2.35 -6.86 12.90
C GLU A 68 2.90 -8.30 12.85
N GLY A 69 2.47 -9.06 11.86
CA GLY A 69 2.77 -10.46 11.68
C GLY A 69 2.12 -11.01 10.42
N GLY A 70 2.44 -12.24 10.06
CA GLY A 70 1.90 -12.89 8.88
C GLY A 70 1.97 -14.41 8.95
N LEU A 71 1.35 -15.07 7.98
CA LEU A 71 1.37 -16.52 7.86
C LEU A 71 2.45 -16.98 6.89
N THR A 72 3.25 -17.97 7.29
CA THR A 72 4.15 -18.70 6.39
C THR A 72 3.37 -19.59 5.43
N SER A 73 4.06 -20.17 4.44
CA SER A 73 3.51 -21.22 3.56
C SER A 73 3.02 -22.47 4.31
N SER A 74 3.49 -22.68 5.55
CA SER A 74 3.06 -23.76 6.45
C SER A 74 1.98 -23.32 7.46
N ASN A 75 1.31 -22.19 7.21
CA ASN A 75 0.27 -21.60 8.07
C ASN A 75 0.73 -21.34 9.52
N GLN A 76 2.03 -21.07 9.71
CA GLN A 76 2.55 -20.66 11.01
C GLN A 76 2.56 -19.13 11.10
N TRP A 77 2.12 -18.59 12.22
CA TRP A 77 2.21 -17.16 12.48
C TRP A 77 3.66 -16.77 12.80
N VAL A 78 4.15 -15.72 12.14
CA VAL A 78 5.45 -15.11 12.39
C VAL A 78 5.24 -13.64 12.66
N ASP A 79 5.78 -13.16 13.77
CA ASP A 79 5.76 -11.75 14.12
C ASP A 79 6.69 -10.98 13.18
N ILE A 80 6.18 -9.87 12.65
CA ILE A 80 6.95 -8.96 11.83
C ILE A 80 7.42 -7.86 12.77
N PRO A 81 8.73 -7.76 13.06
CA PRO A 81 9.22 -6.70 13.93
C PRO A 81 8.87 -5.35 13.33
N PHE A 82 8.64 -4.36 14.21
CA PHE A 82 8.23 -3.00 13.88
C PHE A 82 8.84 -2.52 12.54
N LEU A 83 7.98 -2.31 11.55
CA LEU A 83 8.35 -1.70 10.28
C LEU A 83 8.52 -0.20 10.50
N PRO A 84 9.75 0.34 10.42
CA PRO A 84 9.95 1.77 10.50
C PRO A 84 9.20 2.43 9.35
N TYR A 85 8.38 3.42 9.68
CA TYR A 85 7.62 4.22 8.71
C TYR A 85 8.50 4.76 7.56
N GLY A 86 9.76 5.06 7.83
CA GLY A 86 10.74 5.51 6.83
C GLY A 86 11.07 4.46 5.75
N LEU A 87 10.93 3.16 6.02
CA LEU A 87 11.21 2.11 5.03
C LEU A 87 10.22 2.12 3.87
N LEU A 88 8.98 2.53 4.13
CA LEU A 88 7.96 2.62 3.11
C LEU A 88 8.00 3.98 2.39
N ARG A 89 8.86 4.92 2.80
CA ARG A 89 8.86 6.31 2.31
C ARG A 89 10.11 6.63 1.48
N LYS A 90 9.94 6.89 0.19
CA LYS A 90 10.99 7.52 -0.65
C LYS A 90 10.58 8.95 -0.97
N ASN A 91 11.32 9.95 -0.47
CA ASN A 91 11.09 11.38 -0.73
C ASN A 91 9.67 11.91 -0.40
N GLY A 92 9.07 11.45 0.71
CA GLY A 92 7.81 11.99 1.23
C GLY A 92 6.54 11.43 0.59
N ASN A 93 6.65 10.64 -0.49
CA ASN A 93 5.52 9.96 -1.11
C ASN A 93 5.79 8.45 -1.13
N ILE A 94 4.84 7.66 -0.63
CA ILE A 94 4.83 6.22 -0.88
C ILE A 94 4.14 6.07 -2.25
N ILE A 95 4.96 6.02 -3.30
CA ILE A 95 4.49 5.95 -4.70
C ILE A 95 4.26 4.48 -5.03
N CYS A 96 3.01 4.14 -5.35
CA CYS A 96 2.71 3.03 -6.24
C CYS A 96 2.69 3.54 -7.68
#